data_AF-A0A920HH01-F1
#
_entry.id   AF-A0A920HH01-F1
#
_cell.length_a   1.000
_cell.length_b   1.000
_cell.length_c   1.000
_cell.angle_alpha   90.00
_cell.angle_beta   90.00
_cell.angle_gamma   90.00
#
_symmetry.space_group_name_H-M   'P 1'
#
loop_
_entity.id
_entity.type
_entity.pdbx_description
1 polymer ?
#
loop_
_entity_poly.entity_id
_entity_poly.type
_entity_poly.pdbx_seq_one_letter_code
_entity_poly.pdbx_strand_id
1 'polypeptide(L)' 'MLAQSGTLIANKSSLKPGDLVAFAKTTNENKLVTHIGIYFGNNLFLHSSSSKGLYILA' A
#
# COMPACT_ATOMS: atom_id res chain seq x y z
N MET A 1 7.89 7.94 8.99
CA MET A 1 8.44 8.36 7.69
C MET A 1 7.52 7.87 6.60
N LEU A 2 7.04 8.80 5.78
CA LEU A 2 6.28 8.51 4.57
C LEU A 2 7.18 7.80 3.54
N ALA A 3 6.59 7.26 2.48
CA ALA A 3 7.35 6.77 1.33
C ALA A 3 8.24 7.91 0.79
N GLN A 4 9.53 7.64 0.59
CA GLN A 4 10.54 8.66 0.26
C GLN A 4 10.92 8.73 -1.22
N SER A 5 10.37 7.85 -2.04
CA SER A 5 10.72 7.71 -3.45
C SER A 5 9.48 7.43 -4.30
N GLY A 6 9.59 7.75 -5.58
CA GLY A 6 8.50 7.66 -6.56
C GLY A 6 7.68 8.94 -6.69
N THR A 7 6.69 8.89 -7.58
CA THR A 7 5.76 9.99 -7.82
C THR A 7 4.54 9.84 -6.92
N LEU A 8 4.20 10.88 -6.16
CA LEU A 8 3.00 10.88 -5.32
C LEU A 8 1.74 10.82 -6.17
N ILE A 9 0.93 9.79 -5.95
CA ILE A 9 -0.42 9.67 -6.49
C ILE A 9 -1.39 10.15 -5.39
N ALA A 10 -1.85 11.40 -5.51
CA ALA A 10 -2.69 12.03 -4.49
C ALA A 10 -4.14 11.50 -4.48
N ASN A 11 -4.65 11.08 -5.65
CA ASN A 11 -6.03 10.64 -5.82
C ASN A 11 -6.09 9.11 -6.00
N LYS A 12 -6.88 8.43 -5.16
CA LYS A 12 -7.07 6.97 -5.26
C LYS A 12 -7.66 6.52 -6.60
N SER A 13 -8.49 7.35 -7.22
CA SER A 13 -9.08 7.09 -8.55
C SER A 13 -8.05 7.11 -9.68
N SER A 14 -6.84 7.65 -9.43
CA SER A 14 -5.75 7.68 -10.41
C SER A 14 -4.84 6.45 -10.36
N LEU A 15 -5.10 5.51 -9.44
CA LEU A 15 -4.30 4.29 -9.29
C LEU A 15 -4.42 3.38 -10.53
N LYS A 16 -3.29 2.86 -10.96
CA LYS A 16 -3.14 1.91 -12.06
C LYS A 16 -2.44 0.64 -11.59
N PRO A 17 -2.76 -0.53 -12.16
CA PRO A 17 -2.08 -1.77 -11.81
C PRO A 17 -0.56 -1.60 -11.85
N GLY A 18 0.13 -1.98 -10.77
CA GLY A 18 1.57 -1.79 -10.57
C GLY A 18 1.95 -0.67 -9.59
N ASP A 19 1.03 0.25 -9.27
CA ASP A 19 1.30 1.31 -8.29
C ASP A 19 1.49 0.75 -6.87
N LEU A 20 2.36 1.36 -6.08
CA LEU A 20 2.61 0.95 -4.69
C LEU A 20 1.62 1.63 -3.73
N VAL A 21 1.00 0.84 -2.86
CA VAL A 21 0.10 1.29 -1.80
C VAL A 21 0.81 1.13 -0.47
N ALA A 22 1.07 2.24 0.20
CA ALA A 22 1.72 2.28 1.50
C ALA A 22 0.70 2.36 2.63
N PHE A 23 0.80 1.44 3.60
CA PHE A 23 -0.05 1.42 4.79
C PHE A 23 0.76 1.85 6.02
N ALA A 24 0.13 2.60 6.90
CA ALA A 24 0.70 3.00 8.18
C ALA A 24 -0.26 2.64 9.32
N LYS A 25 0.27 2.17 10.46
CA LYS A 25 -0.54 2.03 11.68
C LYS A 25 -0.86 3.41 12.24
N THR A 26 -2.13 3.62 12.58
CA THR A 26 -2.65 4.86 13.20
C THR A 26 -2.41 4.95 14.71
N THR A 27 -1.68 4.00 15.30
CA THR A 27 -1.42 3.97 16.75
C THR A 27 -0.38 5.04 17.13
N ASN A 28 -0.94 6.19 17.47
CA ASN A 28 -0.46 7.31 18.26
C ASN A 28 0.73 8.17 17.81
N GLU A 29 1.92 7.70 17.42
CA GLU A 29 3.04 8.66 17.35
C GLU A 29 4.02 8.50 16.19
N ASN A 30 3.87 7.48 15.34
CA ASN A 30 4.79 7.27 14.22
C ASN A 30 4.06 7.02 12.91
N LYS A 31 3.99 8.06 12.05
CA LYS A 31 3.56 8.00 10.64
C LYS A 31 4.58 7.24 9.79
N LEU A 32 4.99 6.06 10.23
CA LEU A 32 5.89 5.16 9.51
C LEU A 32 5.03 4.25 8.65
N VAL A 33 5.44 4.12 7.39
CA VAL A 33 4.92 3.06 6.54
C VAL A 33 5.32 1.72 7.17
N THR A 34 4.32 0.91 7.51
CA THR A 34 4.49 -0.39 8.15
C THR A 34 4.28 -1.55 7.19
N HIS A 35 3.65 -1.30 6.03
CA HIS A 35 3.33 -2.32 5.05
C HIS A 35 3.24 -1.73 3.64
N ILE A 36 3.54 -2.55 2.62
CA ILE A 36 3.40 -2.20 1.20
C ILE A 36 2.55 -3.25 0.50
N GLY A 37 1.66 -2.81 -0.38
CA GLY A 37 1.00 -3.62 -1.39
C GLY A 37 1.22 -3.07 -2.79
N ILE A 38 0.97 -3.88 -3.81
CA ILE A 38 1.00 -3.50 -5.22
C ILE A 38 -0.44 -3.50 -5.74
N TYR A 39 -0.92 -2.36 -6.23
CA TYR A 39 -2.27 -2.24 -6.76
C TYR A 39 -2.45 -3.15 -7.99
N PHE A 40 -3.54 -3.89 -8.02
CA PHE A 40 -3.87 -4.85 -9.10
C PHE A 40 -5.05 -4.38 -9.96
N GLY A 41 -5.75 -3.32 -9.56
CA GLY A 41 -6.98 -2.85 -10.20
C GLY A 41 -8.23 -3.28 -9.43
N ASN A 42 -9.38 -2.69 -9.77
CA ASN A 42 -10.67 -2.96 -9.13
C ASN A 42 -10.62 -2.87 -7.59
N ASN A 43 -9.88 -1.90 -7.05
CA ASN A 43 -9.66 -1.73 -5.61
C ASN A 43 -8.91 -2.90 -4.93
N LEU A 44 -8.32 -3.82 -5.68
CA LEU A 44 -7.53 -4.93 -5.16
C LEU A 44 -6.04 -4.61 -5.17
N PHE A 45 -5.31 -5.22 -4.25
CA PHE A 45 -3.85 -5.15 -4.20
C PHE A 45 -3.24 -6.49 -3.78
N LEU A 46 -2.06 -6.76 -4.33
CA LEU A 46 -1.21 -7.88 -3.97
C LEU A 46 -0.38 -7.47 -2.75
N HIS A 47 -0.36 -8.30 -1.71
CA HIS A 47 0.54 -8.07 -0.59
C HIS A 47 0.99 -9.39 0.03
N SER A 48 2.18 -9.39 0.66
CA SER A 48 2.64 -10.52 1.45
C SER A 48 2.20 -10.33 2.90
N SER A 49 1.34 -11.19 3.40
CA SER A 49 0.99 -11.23 4.83
C SER A 49 1.95 -12.15 5.57
N SER A 50 2.45 -11.68 6.70
CA SER A 50 3.36 -12.43 7.59
C SER A 50 2.76 -13.73 8.13
N SER A 51 1.43 -13.88 8.15
CA SER A 51 0.78 -15.09 8.66
C SER A 51 0.43 -16.13 7.60
N LYS A 52 0.45 -15.76 6.32
CA LYS A 52 -0.08 -16.64 5.26
C LYS A 52 0.75 -16.71 3.98
N GLY A 53 1.60 -15.73 3.65
CA GLY A 53 2.30 -15.65 2.35
C GLY A 53 1.74 -14.57 1.41
N LEU A 54 1.78 -14.74 0.08
CA LEU A 54 1.26 -13.78 -0.92
C LEU A 54 -0.26 -13.93 -1.12
N TYR A 55 -1.03 -12.85 -0.93
CA TYR A 55 -2.49 -12.83 -1.09
C TYR A 55 -2.97 -11.61 -1.89
N ILE A 56 -4.12 -11.77 -2.54
CA ILE A 56 -4.92 -10.68 -3.10
C ILE A 56 -5.95 -10.29 -2.02
N LEU A 57 -5.99 -9.03 -1.63
CA LEU A 57 -7.02 -8.50 -0.72
C LEU A 57 -7.63 -7.23 -1.30
N ALA A 58 -8.90 -6.99 -0.93
CA ALA A 58 -9.67 -5.79 -1.18
C ALA A 58 -9.52 -4.79 -0.03
#